data_AF-A0A7S2BKT9-F1
#
_entry.id   AF-A0A7S2BKT9-F1
#
_cell.length_a   1.000
_cell.length_b   1.000
_cell.length_c   1.000
_cell.angle_alpha   90.00
_cell.angle_beta   90.00
_cell.angle_gamma   90.00
#
_symmetry.space_group_name_H-M   'P 1'
#
loop_
_entity.id
_entity.type
_entity.pdbx_description
1 polymer ?
#
loop_
_entity_poly.entity_id
_entity_poly.type
_entity_poly.pdbx_seq_one_letter_code
_entity_poly.pdbx_strand_id
1 'polypeptide(L)'
;SRGGTSFEVFSKSSKFGKDLYAELVAPKLRSTMLTETWQNGRGNLPSACKGDEDVAYSVMNSDGVSIGGTDWKDHQDHSKWGVTESGSVLCVGDINRQTGQFTRGGGTICLKDESIAKQLRSAVTTYQKCGSAEAVLV
;
A
#
# COMPACT_ATOMS: atom_id res chain seq x y z
N SER A 1 -7.88 -16.99 -13.45
CA SER A 1 -9.29 -17.24 -13.10
C SER A 1 -9.90 -18.20 -14.11
N ARG A 2 -11.09 -18.77 -13.89
CA ARG A 2 -11.78 -19.61 -14.90
C ARG A 2 -12.00 -18.86 -16.23
N GLY A 3 -12.14 -17.54 -16.18
CA GLY A 3 -12.30 -16.66 -17.35
C GLY A 3 -10.99 -16.12 -17.95
N GLY A 4 -9.82 -16.62 -17.55
CA GLY A 4 -8.53 -16.22 -18.11
C GLY A 4 -7.87 -14.99 -17.49
N THR A 5 -8.51 -14.34 -16.50
CA THR A 5 -7.88 -13.22 -15.76
C THR A 5 -6.69 -13.72 -14.94
N SER A 6 -5.52 -13.17 -15.20
CA SER A 6 -4.31 -13.43 -14.40
C SER A 6 -4.22 -12.46 -13.22
N PHE A 7 -3.75 -12.97 -12.08
CA PHE A 7 -3.45 -12.18 -10.89
C PHE A 7 -2.18 -12.74 -10.25
N GLU A 8 -1.40 -11.89 -9.60
CA GLU A 8 -0.20 -12.27 -8.86
C GLU A 8 -0.52 -12.27 -7.36
N VAL A 9 -0.09 -13.33 -6.65
CA VAL A 9 -0.30 -13.44 -5.21
C VAL A 9 1.03 -13.24 -4.51
N PHE A 10 1.12 -12.17 -3.73
CA PHE A 10 2.24 -11.92 -2.84
C PHE A 10 1.92 -12.47 -1.46
N SER A 11 2.83 -13.24 -0.89
CA SER A 11 2.67 -13.78 0.46
C SER A 11 3.95 -13.63 1.26
N LYS A 12 3.78 -13.39 2.55
CA LYS A 12 4.85 -13.41 3.54
C LYS A 12 4.47 -14.31 4.71
N SER A 13 5.49 -14.93 5.30
CA SER A 13 5.34 -15.61 6.60
C SER A 13 5.68 -14.67 7.75
N SER A 14 5.44 -15.11 8.99
CA SER A 14 5.87 -14.40 10.20
C SER A 14 7.38 -14.20 10.31
N LYS A 15 8.18 -14.90 9.50
CA LYS A 15 9.64 -14.78 9.45
C LYS A 15 10.14 -13.69 8.49
N PHE A 16 9.25 -13.07 7.70
CA PHE A 16 9.66 -12.08 6.70
C PHE A 16 10.23 -10.79 7.32
N GLY A 17 9.70 -10.37 8.47
CA GLY A 17 10.33 -9.33 9.30
C GLY A 17 10.26 -7.90 8.78
N LYS A 18 9.70 -7.67 7.58
CA LYS A 18 9.63 -6.33 6.98
C LYS A 18 8.23 -5.94 6.45
N ASP A 19 8.11 -4.70 5.95
CA ASP A 19 6.89 -4.18 5.30
C ASP A 19 6.61 -4.95 4.00
N LEU A 20 5.42 -5.53 3.89
CA LEU A 20 5.02 -6.32 2.72
C LEU A 20 5.07 -5.46 1.43
N TYR A 21 4.58 -4.22 1.50
CA TYR A 21 4.46 -3.39 0.30
C TYR A 21 5.82 -2.84 -0.12
N ALA A 22 6.57 -2.27 0.81
CA ALA A 22 7.85 -1.62 0.52
C ALA A 22 8.95 -2.61 0.10
N GLU A 23 8.97 -3.82 0.67
CA GLU A 23 10.11 -4.75 0.52
C GLU A 23 9.83 -5.93 -0.40
N LEU A 24 8.56 -6.17 -0.78
CA LEU A 24 8.20 -7.27 -1.67
C LEU A 24 7.39 -6.80 -2.88
N VAL A 25 6.25 -6.14 -2.64
CA VAL A 25 5.28 -5.82 -3.71
C VAL A 25 5.83 -4.73 -4.64
N ALA A 26 6.15 -3.55 -4.12
CA ALA A 26 6.61 -2.42 -4.92
C ALA A 26 7.91 -2.74 -5.69
N PRO A 27 8.93 -3.42 -5.09
CA PRO A 27 10.11 -3.88 -5.82
C PRO A 27 9.79 -4.87 -6.94
N LYS A 28 8.88 -5.83 -6.72
CA LYS A 28 8.50 -6.79 -7.76
C LYS A 28 7.75 -6.14 -8.92
N LEU A 29 6.85 -5.21 -8.61
CA LEU A 29 6.09 -4.44 -9.60
C LEU A 29 6.93 -3.34 -10.27
N ARG A 30 8.09 -3.01 -9.70
CA ARG A 30 8.97 -1.92 -10.14
C ARG A 30 8.24 -0.58 -10.23
N SER A 31 7.41 -0.28 -9.24
CA SER A 31 6.55 0.90 -9.26
C SER A 31 6.32 1.47 -7.87
N THR A 32 6.24 2.80 -7.80
CA THR A 32 5.75 3.53 -6.63
C THR A 32 4.27 3.20 -6.41
N MET A 33 3.84 3.07 -5.16
CA MET A 33 2.47 2.71 -4.81
C MET A 33 1.84 3.71 -3.83
N LEU A 34 0.53 3.90 -3.98
CA LEU A 34 -0.35 4.44 -2.94
C LEU A 34 -0.99 3.26 -2.22
N THR A 35 -1.04 3.31 -0.89
CA THR A 35 -1.65 2.24 -0.07
C THR A 35 -2.65 2.82 0.91
N GLU A 36 -3.88 2.35 0.85
CA GLU A 36 -4.84 2.52 1.92
C GLU A 36 -4.79 1.26 2.78
N THR A 37 -4.28 1.43 3.99
CA THR A 37 -4.34 0.40 5.02
C THR A 37 -4.69 1.06 6.33
N TRP A 38 -5.54 0.45 7.13
CA TRP A 38 -6.00 1.01 8.40
C TRP A 38 -4.86 1.55 9.29
N GLN A 39 -4.79 2.88 9.42
CA GLN A 39 -3.76 3.60 10.19
C GLN A 39 -4.26 4.00 11.60
N ASN A 40 -5.08 3.17 12.26
CA ASN A 40 -5.56 3.44 13.63
C ASN A 40 -5.03 2.43 14.67
N GLY A 41 -3.86 1.86 14.44
CA GLY A 41 -3.25 0.87 15.34
C GLY A 41 -1.94 1.33 15.93
N ARG A 42 -1.41 0.53 16.85
CA ARG A 42 -0.09 0.79 17.43
C ARG A 42 1.00 0.50 16.38
N GLY A 43 1.95 1.42 16.28
CA GLY A 43 3.12 1.26 15.41
C GLY A 43 2.81 1.39 13.92
N ASN A 44 1.89 2.30 13.55
CA ASN A 44 1.69 2.73 12.17
C ASN A 44 3.03 3.09 11.53
N LEU A 45 3.27 2.55 10.33
CA LEU A 45 4.48 2.87 9.58
C LEU A 45 4.27 4.16 8.79
N PRO A 46 5.27 5.06 8.73
CA PRO A 46 5.23 6.15 7.78
C PRO A 46 5.31 5.62 6.34
N SER A 47 5.09 6.50 5.39
CA SER A 47 5.38 6.25 3.98
C SER A 47 6.84 5.83 3.83
N ALA A 48 7.07 4.75 3.08
CA ALA A 48 8.42 4.27 2.78
C ALA A 48 8.90 5.04 1.55
N CYS A 49 9.99 5.78 1.66
CA CYS A 49 10.41 6.68 0.60
C CYS A 49 11.63 6.13 -0.14
N LYS A 50 11.58 6.16 -1.46
CA LYS A 50 12.70 5.75 -2.30
C LYS A 50 13.97 6.50 -1.88
N GLY A 51 15.02 5.75 -1.56
CA GLY A 51 16.29 6.30 -1.07
C GLY A 51 16.48 6.18 0.44
N ASP A 52 15.42 5.91 1.19
CA ASP A 52 15.54 5.40 2.57
C ASP A 52 16.14 3.98 2.54
N GLU A 53 16.69 3.53 3.68
CA GLU A 53 17.34 2.23 3.82
C GLU A 53 16.46 1.09 3.28
N ASP A 54 17.01 0.32 2.33
CA ASP A 54 16.35 -0.79 1.61
C ASP A 54 15.11 -0.46 0.74
N VAL A 55 14.68 0.81 0.61
CA VAL A 55 13.48 1.17 -0.15
C VAL A 55 13.79 1.49 -1.63
N ALA A 56 13.48 0.54 -2.52
CA ALA A 56 13.69 0.70 -3.97
C ALA A 56 12.63 1.56 -4.69
N TYR A 57 11.38 1.53 -4.19
CA TYR A 57 10.23 2.25 -4.73
C TYR A 57 9.37 2.77 -3.59
N SER A 58 8.87 4.00 -3.71
CA SER A 58 8.09 4.60 -2.63
C SER A 58 6.76 3.88 -2.43
N VAL A 59 6.34 3.75 -1.18
CA VAL A 59 5.01 3.28 -0.80
C VAL A 59 4.41 4.32 0.12
N MET A 60 3.47 5.10 -0.41
CA MET A 60 2.87 6.25 0.25
C MET A 60 1.53 5.86 0.87
N ASN A 61 1.32 6.22 2.13
CA ASN A 61 0.06 5.99 2.82
C ASN A 61 -0.99 6.98 2.30
N SER A 62 -2.11 6.46 1.80
CA SER A 62 -3.30 7.28 1.56
C SER A 62 -3.88 7.70 2.91
N ASP A 63 -4.06 9.01 3.11
CA ASP A 63 -4.60 9.58 4.35
C ASP A 63 -6.11 9.85 4.23
N GLY A 64 -6.57 10.07 3.00
CA GLY A 64 -7.96 10.41 2.68
C GLY A 64 -8.41 9.80 1.37
N VAL A 65 -9.64 9.31 1.35
CA VAL A 65 -10.28 8.68 0.19
C VAL A 65 -11.70 9.21 0.00
N SER A 66 -12.10 9.34 -1.27
CA SER A 66 -13.43 9.74 -1.72
C SER A 66 -13.96 8.79 -2.78
N ILE A 67 -15.07 8.12 -2.48
CA ILE A 67 -15.76 7.23 -3.43
C ILE A 67 -17.25 7.57 -3.42
N GLY A 68 -17.82 7.84 -4.60
CA GLY A 68 -19.25 8.12 -4.73
C GLY A 68 -19.73 9.35 -3.94
N GLY A 69 -18.85 10.32 -3.68
CA GLY A 69 -19.16 11.50 -2.87
C GLY A 69 -19.14 11.27 -1.36
N THR A 70 -18.66 10.11 -0.91
CA THR A 70 -18.41 9.83 0.51
C THR A 70 -16.92 9.90 0.78
N ASP A 71 -16.53 10.67 1.79
CA ASP A 71 -15.15 10.88 2.18
C ASP A 71 -14.85 10.21 3.52
N TRP A 72 -13.68 9.60 3.64
CA TRP A 72 -13.17 9.07 4.90
C TRP A 72 -11.65 9.17 4.98
N LYS A 73 -11.14 9.05 6.20
CA LYS A 73 -9.72 8.97 6.51
C LYS A 73 -9.27 7.54 6.73
N ASP A 74 -7.98 7.32 6.58
CA ASP A 74 -7.26 6.06 6.77
C ASP A 74 -7.53 5.31 8.10
N HIS A 75 -7.92 6.00 9.16
CA HIS A 75 -8.25 5.42 10.47
C HIS A 75 -9.70 4.98 10.60
N GLN A 76 -10.54 5.30 9.61
CA GLN A 76 -11.97 4.99 9.57
C GLN A 76 -12.31 3.80 8.66
N ASP A 77 -11.33 3.28 7.90
CA ASP A 77 -11.52 2.14 7.01
C ASP A 77 -10.54 1.00 7.35
N HIS A 78 -11.08 -0.22 7.44
CA HIS A 78 -10.30 -1.44 7.64
C HIS A 78 -9.79 -2.07 6.35
N SER A 79 -10.17 -1.52 5.20
CA SER A 79 -9.72 -1.94 3.88
C SER A 79 -8.21 -1.87 3.77
N LYS A 80 -7.67 -2.75 2.93
CA LYS A 80 -6.24 -2.90 2.70
C LYS A 80 -6.04 -3.11 1.22
N TRP A 81 -5.76 -2.01 0.54
CA TRP A 81 -5.51 -2.02 -0.88
C TRP A 81 -4.32 -1.14 -1.22
N GLY A 82 -3.71 -1.46 -2.35
CA GLY A 82 -2.64 -0.67 -2.93
C GLY A 82 -2.91 -0.45 -4.40
N VAL A 83 -2.42 0.65 -4.96
CA VAL A 83 -2.48 0.92 -6.39
C VAL A 83 -1.16 1.53 -6.80
N THR A 84 -0.67 1.19 -7.98
CA THR A 84 0.53 1.86 -8.49
C THR A 84 0.22 3.34 -8.74
N GLU A 85 1.13 4.23 -8.34
CA GLU A 85 1.00 5.68 -8.54
C GLU A 85 0.86 6.00 -10.03
N SER A 86 1.55 5.23 -10.87
CA SER A 86 1.37 5.21 -12.33
C SER A 86 1.18 3.77 -12.83
N GLY A 87 0.36 3.60 -13.87
CA GLY A 87 0.09 2.29 -14.48
C GLY A 87 -1.27 1.69 -14.12
N SER A 88 -1.35 0.36 -14.19
CA SER A 88 -2.62 -0.39 -14.22
C SER A 88 -2.71 -1.51 -13.17
N VAL A 89 -1.86 -1.49 -12.13
CA VAL A 89 -1.89 -2.54 -11.10
C VAL A 89 -2.56 -2.02 -9.84
N LEU A 90 -3.52 -2.78 -9.35
CA LEU A 90 -4.07 -2.67 -8.00
C LEU A 90 -3.80 -3.95 -7.23
N CYS A 91 -3.81 -3.86 -5.90
CA CYS A 91 -3.62 -4.97 -5.00
C CYS A 91 -4.64 -4.88 -3.86
N VAL A 92 -5.18 -6.01 -3.41
CA VAL A 92 -6.08 -6.11 -2.25
C VAL A 92 -5.62 -7.26 -1.37
N GLY A 93 -5.53 -7.04 -0.06
CA GLY A 93 -4.93 -8.03 0.83
C GLY A 93 -5.33 -7.90 2.29
N ASP A 94 -4.51 -8.51 3.14
CA ASP A 94 -4.90 -8.84 4.51
C ASP A 94 -4.05 -8.11 5.58
N ILE A 95 -2.96 -7.46 5.16
CA ILE A 95 -1.95 -6.86 6.05
C ILE A 95 -1.97 -5.33 6.00
N ASN A 96 -2.04 -4.71 7.20
CA ASN A 96 -1.82 -3.27 7.36
C ASN A 96 -0.32 -2.92 7.30
N ARG A 97 0.00 -1.64 7.08
CA ARG A 97 1.36 -1.11 7.23
C ARG A 97 1.63 -0.68 8.68
N GLN A 98 1.92 -1.66 9.55
CA GLN A 98 2.21 -1.47 10.98
C GLN A 98 3.38 -2.36 11.43
N THR A 99 4.21 -1.91 12.39
CA THR A 99 5.37 -2.67 12.90
C THR A 99 4.97 -4.04 13.45
N GLY A 100 3.82 -4.12 14.13
CA GLY A 100 3.27 -5.40 14.62
C GLY A 100 2.93 -6.41 13.52
N GLN A 101 2.88 -5.99 12.25
CA GLN A 101 2.64 -6.86 11.10
C GLN A 101 3.91 -7.48 10.53
N PHE A 102 5.10 -7.07 10.98
CA PHE A 102 6.38 -7.65 10.53
C PHE A 102 6.52 -9.12 10.91
N THR A 103 5.92 -9.51 12.04
CA THR A 103 5.93 -10.88 12.57
C THR A 103 4.62 -11.64 12.30
N ARG A 104 3.78 -11.14 11.39
CA ARG A 104 2.52 -11.78 10.98
C ARG A 104 2.60 -12.29 9.55
N GLY A 105 2.04 -13.48 9.32
CA GLY A 105 1.81 -13.99 7.97
C GLY A 105 0.61 -13.31 7.33
N GLY A 106 0.64 -13.19 6.00
CA GLY A 106 -0.46 -12.65 5.19
C GLY A 106 0.01 -12.30 3.78
N GLY A 107 -0.87 -11.70 2.99
CA GLY A 107 -0.56 -11.41 1.60
C GLY A 107 -1.40 -10.31 0.97
N THR A 108 -1.19 -10.12 -0.32
CA THR A 108 -1.99 -9.25 -1.18
C THR A 108 -2.06 -9.87 -2.58
N ILE A 109 -3.23 -9.77 -3.21
CA ILE A 109 -3.45 -10.21 -4.58
C ILE A 109 -3.43 -8.98 -5.46
N CYS A 110 -2.53 -8.97 -6.44
CA CYS A 110 -2.41 -7.88 -7.41
C CYS A 110 -3.01 -8.28 -8.77
N LEU A 111 -3.80 -7.37 -9.33
CA LEU A 111 -4.45 -7.49 -10.63
C LEU A 111 -4.00 -6.33 -11.52
N LYS A 112 -3.69 -6.65 -12.78
CA LYS A 112 -3.51 -5.63 -13.82
C LYS A 112 -4.85 -5.31 -14.46
N ASP A 113 -5.45 -4.20 -14.04
CA ASP A 113 -6.68 -3.64 -14.60
C ASP A 113 -6.58 -2.11 -14.57
N GLU A 114 -6.49 -1.49 -15.76
CA GLU A 114 -6.32 -0.04 -15.89
C GLU A 114 -7.55 0.73 -15.41
N SER A 115 -8.76 0.21 -15.64
CA SER A 115 -10.00 0.86 -15.26
C SER A 115 -10.13 0.95 -13.74
N ILE A 116 -9.89 -0.16 -13.05
CA ILE A 116 -9.98 -0.20 -11.59
C ILE A 116 -8.82 0.55 -10.96
N ALA A 117 -7.59 0.39 -11.46
CA ALA A 117 -6.43 1.13 -10.93
C ALA A 117 -6.62 2.65 -11.09
N LYS A 118 -7.19 3.12 -12.20
CA LYS A 118 -7.52 4.53 -12.37
C LYS A 118 -8.55 5.00 -11.34
N GLN A 119 -9.62 4.24 -11.12
CA GLN A 119 -10.66 4.59 -10.15
C GLN A 119 -10.11 4.65 -8.72
N LEU A 120 -9.36 3.63 -8.29
CA LEU A 120 -8.74 3.62 -6.96
C LEU A 120 -7.76 4.77 -6.76
N ARG A 121 -6.92 5.05 -7.77
CA ARG A 121 -6.00 6.19 -7.71
C ARG A 121 -6.73 7.52 -7.62
N SER A 122 -7.80 7.69 -8.40
CA SER A 122 -8.63 8.91 -8.37
C SER A 122 -9.42 9.07 -7.07
N ALA A 123 -9.65 7.97 -6.34
CA ALA A 123 -10.30 8.02 -5.04
C ALA A 123 -9.38 8.59 -3.94
N VAL A 124 -8.06 8.50 -4.08
CA VAL A 124 -7.12 9.08 -3.11
C VAL A 124 -7.15 10.60 -3.18
N THR A 125 -7.63 11.24 -2.12
CA THR A 125 -7.70 12.71 -2.02
C THR A 125 -6.44 13.30 -1.41
N THR A 126 -5.87 12.64 -0.40
CA THR A 126 -4.63 13.03 0.27
C THR A 126 -3.80 11.81 0.64
N TYR A 127 -2.47 11.97 0.66
CA TYR A 127 -1.53 10.92 1.06
C TYR A 127 -0.26 11.55 1.65
N GLN A 128 0.41 10.80 2.54
CA GLN A 128 1.67 11.19 3.13
C GLN A 128 2.78 11.14 2.07
N LYS A 129 3.28 12.32 1.68
CA LYS A 129 4.30 12.45 0.63
C LYS A 129 5.71 12.15 1.15
N CYS A 130 6.53 11.61 0.25
CA CYS A 130 7.97 11.58 0.44
C CYS A 130 8.57 12.98 0.26
N GLY A 131 9.40 13.43 1.20
CA GLY A 131 10.10 14.72 1.12
C GLY A 131 9.38 15.95 1.69
N SER A 132 8.23 15.79 2.36
CA SER A 132 7.78 16.82 3.30
C SER A 132 8.51 16.61 4.63
N ALA A 133 9.26 17.62 5.07
CA ALA A 133 10.03 17.58 6.31
C ALA A 133 9.12 17.36 7.53
N GLU A 134 8.94 16.10 7.91
CA GLU A 134 9.08 15.69 9.30
C GLU A 134 10.24 14.70 9.34
N ALA A 135 11.44 15.28 9.32
CA ALA A 135 12.59 14.61 9.90
C ALA A 135 12.21 14.29 11.34
N VAL A 136 11.97 13.02 11.63
CA VAL A 136 12.09 12.52 13.00
C VAL A 136 13.56 12.69 13.36
N LEU A 137 13.87 13.84 13.95
CA LEU A 137 15.09 13.99 14.73
C LEU A 137 15.00 12.97 15.87
N VAL A 138 15.82 11.94 15.78
CA VAL A 138 16.24 11.15 16.94
C VAL A 138 17.42 11.88 17.58
#